data_AF-A0A177PJA0-F1
#
_entry.id   AF-A0A177PJA0-F1
#
_cell.length_a   1.000
_cell.length_b   1.000
_cell.length_c   1.000
_cell.angle_alpha   90.00
_cell.angle_beta   90.00
_cell.angle_gamma   90.00
#
_symmetry.space_group_name_H-M   'P 1'
#
loop_
_entity.id
_entity.type
_entity.pdbx_description
1 polymer ?
#
loop_
_entity_poly.entity_id
_entity_poly.type
_entity_poly.pdbx_seq_one_letter_code
_entity_poly.pdbx_strand_id
1 'polypeptide(L)'
;MRFPTFFVAVSLAASMITGARADSEADRLREALRGAITQQRALEDQRAALQAKLAEAESERARLKDQVGAAKAEVKQVAKQNREAIEEFNRRIVERDETLEKWKAAYEEAADVARAKDAERAKFEAQAAAYKANVKSCNAKNVELVKVGRDLLERYEAANFADLALASEPLTGVRRIEIQNLLQDYNDKILDHKVKP
;
A
#
# COMPACT_ATOMS: atom_id res chain seq x y z
N MET A 1 86.88 -101.23 67.08
CA MET A 1 85.56 -101.21 66.39
C MET A 1 85.66 -100.24 65.21
N ARG A 2 86.19 -100.69 64.08
CA ARG A 2 86.65 -99.80 63.01
C ARG A 2 86.61 -100.48 61.63
N PHE A 3 85.83 -99.84 60.75
CA PHE A 3 86.00 -99.58 59.31
C PHE A 3 86.20 -100.73 58.32
N PRO A 4 85.60 -100.59 57.12
CA PRO A 4 86.37 -100.16 55.93
C PRO A 4 85.61 -99.08 55.09
N THR A 5 86.20 -98.07 54.43
CA THR A 5 87.22 -98.00 53.34
C THR A 5 86.71 -98.63 52.03
N PHE A 6 86.81 -98.10 50.79
CA PHE A 6 87.61 -97.01 50.18
C PHE A 6 87.20 -96.85 48.68
N PHE A 7 87.81 -95.87 47.99
CA PHE A 7 88.21 -95.85 46.55
C PHE A 7 87.20 -95.34 45.48
N VAL A 8 87.49 -94.55 44.42
CA VAL A 8 88.66 -94.00 43.63
C VAL A 8 88.08 -92.73 42.91
N ALA A 9 88.66 -91.52 42.96
CA ALA A 9 89.69 -90.86 42.13
C ALA A 9 89.29 -90.29 40.74
N VAL A 10 90.05 -89.24 40.34
CA VAL A 10 90.46 -88.79 38.97
C VAL A 10 90.04 -87.36 38.52
N SER A 11 91.09 -86.53 38.42
CA SER A 11 91.39 -85.43 37.47
C SER A 11 90.56 -84.14 37.46
N LEU A 12 91.14 -82.97 37.76
CA LEU A 12 92.17 -82.17 37.07
C LEU A 12 91.59 -81.26 35.96
N ALA A 13 91.62 -79.95 36.25
CA ALA A 13 91.76 -78.81 35.36
C ALA A 13 90.94 -78.77 34.05
N ALA A 14 89.89 -77.95 34.03
CA ALA A 14 89.57 -77.03 32.93
C ALA A 14 88.26 -76.31 33.24
N SER A 15 88.30 -75.05 33.68
CA SER A 15 87.25 -74.04 33.44
C SER A 15 87.69 -72.67 33.96
N MET A 16 88.72 -72.13 33.34
CA MET A 16 88.94 -70.68 33.28
C MET A 16 88.77 -70.21 31.83
N ILE A 17 87.62 -70.52 31.21
CA ILE A 17 87.19 -69.96 29.90
C ILE A 17 85.66 -69.81 29.87
N THR A 18 85.05 -69.34 30.96
CA THR A 18 83.60 -69.04 31.05
C THR A 18 83.28 -67.56 31.19
N GLY A 19 84.27 -66.67 31.14
CA GLY A 19 84.05 -65.21 31.19
C GLY A 19 83.57 -64.61 29.86
N ALA A 20 84.14 -65.02 28.72
CA ALA A 20 83.95 -64.29 27.44
C ALA A 20 82.61 -64.52 26.72
N ARG A 21 81.93 -65.65 26.95
CA ARG A 21 80.62 -65.95 26.30
C ARG A 21 79.45 -65.30 27.05
N ALA A 22 79.54 -65.21 28.38
CA ALA A 22 78.58 -64.51 29.23
C ALA A 22 78.57 -62.99 28.96
N ASP A 23 79.73 -62.40 28.67
CA ASP A 23 79.82 -60.98 28.29
C ASP A 23 79.08 -60.67 26.97
N SER A 24 79.15 -61.56 25.97
CA SER A 24 78.50 -61.32 24.66
C SER A 24 76.97 -61.37 24.68
N GLU A 25 76.38 -62.23 25.51
CA GLU A 25 74.92 -62.29 25.72
C GLU A 25 74.44 -61.15 26.61
N ALA A 26 75.22 -60.81 27.65
CA ALA A 26 74.96 -59.64 28.49
C ALA A 26 74.98 -58.34 27.68
N ASP A 27 75.87 -58.20 26.70
CA ASP A 27 75.95 -57.03 25.83
C ASP A 27 74.77 -56.94 24.85
N ARG A 28 74.30 -58.07 24.30
CA ARG A 28 73.07 -58.10 23.49
C ARG A 28 71.83 -57.74 24.30
N LEU A 29 71.72 -58.22 25.54
CA LEU A 29 70.62 -57.86 26.44
C LEU A 29 70.66 -56.39 26.84
N ARG A 30 71.86 -55.83 27.07
CA ARG A 30 72.04 -54.38 27.31
C ARG A 30 71.61 -53.55 26.10
N GLU A 31 71.98 -53.98 24.90
CA GLU A 31 71.60 -53.28 23.67
C GLU A 31 70.09 -53.39 23.38
N ALA A 32 69.50 -54.57 23.58
CA ALA A 32 68.05 -54.75 23.50
C ALA A 32 67.30 -53.90 24.55
N LEU A 33 67.83 -53.80 25.76
CA LEU A 33 67.27 -52.93 26.81
C LEU A 33 67.38 -51.45 26.44
N ARG A 34 68.52 -51.00 25.90
CA ARG A 34 68.67 -49.62 25.39
C ARG A 34 67.68 -49.33 24.25
N GLY A 35 67.52 -50.27 23.32
CA GLY A 35 66.52 -50.20 22.25
C GLY A 35 65.10 -50.08 22.82
N ALA A 36 64.73 -50.95 23.76
CA ALA A 36 63.42 -50.90 24.42
C ALA A 36 63.18 -49.57 25.16
N ILE A 37 64.19 -49.04 25.87
CA ILE A 37 64.10 -47.73 26.54
C ILE A 37 63.90 -46.59 25.52
N THR A 38 64.62 -46.62 24.40
CA THR A 38 64.46 -45.60 23.35
C THR A 38 63.07 -45.67 22.69
N GLN A 39 62.55 -46.87 22.46
CA GLN A 39 61.21 -47.09 21.93
C GLN A 39 60.14 -46.66 22.92
N GLN A 40 60.32 -46.94 24.22
CA GLN A 40 59.39 -46.49 25.26
C GLN A 40 59.32 -44.96 25.31
N ARG A 41 60.46 -44.27 25.29
CA ARG A 41 60.50 -42.80 25.25
C ARG A 41 59.80 -42.25 23.99
N ALA A 42 60.07 -42.83 22.83
CA ALA A 42 59.42 -42.41 21.59
C ALA A 42 57.89 -42.60 21.62
N LEU A 43 57.39 -43.69 22.23
CA LEU A 43 55.96 -43.93 22.42
C LEU A 43 55.34 -42.99 23.47
N GLU A 44 56.07 -42.67 24.54
CA GLU A 44 55.65 -41.68 25.54
C GLU A 44 55.55 -40.27 24.91
N ASP A 45 56.52 -39.88 24.09
CA ASP A 45 56.50 -38.61 23.34
C ASP A 45 55.32 -38.56 22.35
N GLN A 46 55.08 -39.67 21.61
CA GLN A 46 53.93 -39.77 20.71
C GLN A 46 52.61 -39.70 21.45
N ARG A 47 52.50 -40.36 22.61
CA ARG A 47 51.30 -40.31 23.46
C ARG A 47 51.05 -38.88 23.96
N ALA A 48 52.10 -38.19 24.42
CA ALA A 48 51.99 -36.81 24.85
C ALA A 48 51.55 -35.89 23.69
N ALA A 49 52.12 -36.07 22.50
CA ALA A 49 51.75 -35.32 21.31
C ALA A 49 50.30 -35.59 20.85
N LEU A 50 49.86 -36.85 20.88
CA LEU A 50 48.47 -37.22 20.56
C LEU A 50 47.49 -36.70 21.60
N GLN A 51 47.84 -36.74 22.89
CA GLN A 51 47.01 -36.19 23.96
C GLN A 51 46.86 -34.67 23.85
N ALA A 52 47.94 -33.97 23.47
CA ALA A 52 47.88 -32.53 23.19
C ALA A 52 46.96 -32.22 22.00
N LYS A 53 47.09 -32.96 20.88
CA LYS A 53 46.21 -32.82 19.70
C LYS A 53 44.74 -33.12 20.00
N LEU A 54 44.47 -34.13 20.84
CA LEU A 54 43.11 -34.48 21.24
C LEU A 54 42.49 -33.38 22.10
N ALA A 55 43.24 -32.83 23.06
CA ALA A 55 42.79 -31.71 23.87
C ALA A 55 42.50 -30.45 23.01
N GLU A 56 43.35 -30.16 22.03
CA GLU A 56 43.16 -29.07 21.07
C GLU A 56 41.90 -29.29 20.21
N ALA A 57 41.74 -30.48 19.62
CA ALA A 57 40.57 -30.81 18.80
C ALA A 57 39.26 -30.81 19.61
N GLU A 58 39.29 -31.24 20.88
CA GLU A 58 38.13 -31.15 21.78
C GLU A 58 37.77 -29.69 22.10
N SER A 59 38.77 -28.84 22.33
CA SER A 59 38.58 -27.40 22.53
C SER A 59 37.98 -26.73 21.29
N GLU A 60 38.51 -27.01 20.10
CA GLU A 60 37.99 -26.50 18.84
C GLU A 60 36.56 -26.98 18.57
N ARG A 61 36.28 -28.27 18.82
CA ARG A 61 34.94 -28.84 18.69
C ARG A 61 33.95 -28.16 19.64
N ALA A 62 34.35 -27.88 20.88
CA ALA A 62 33.51 -27.15 21.83
C ALA A 62 33.22 -25.74 21.30
N ARG A 63 34.26 -25.00 20.87
CA ARG A 63 34.11 -23.66 20.30
C ARG A 63 33.21 -23.63 19.07
N LEU A 64 33.39 -24.56 18.13
CA LEU A 64 32.55 -24.65 16.93
C LEU A 64 31.11 -25.02 17.27
N LYS A 65 30.90 -25.90 18.27
CA LYS A 65 29.57 -26.25 18.74
C LYS A 65 28.85 -25.04 19.32
N ASP A 66 29.55 -24.22 20.11
CA ASP A 66 29.00 -22.99 20.68
C ASP A 66 28.69 -21.95 19.59
N GLN A 67 29.58 -21.77 18.61
CA GLN A 67 29.36 -20.88 17.46
C GLN A 67 28.16 -21.32 16.62
N VAL A 68 28.02 -22.62 16.34
CA VAL A 68 26.86 -23.16 15.61
C VAL A 68 25.58 -22.98 16.43
N GLY A 69 25.64 -23.14 17.76
CA GLY A 69 24.52 -22.87 18.66
C GLY A 69 24.07 -21.41 18.59
N ALA A 70 25.02 -20.48 18.70
CA ALA A 70 24.77 -19.05 18.61
C ALA A 70 24.21 -18.65 17.23
N ALA A 71 24.84 -19.10 16.14
CA ALA A 71 24.39 -18.83 14.78
C ALA A 71 22.97 -19.38 14.51
N LYS A 72 22.64 -20.58 15.01
CA LYS A 72 21.28 -21.13 14.90
C LYS A 72 20.26 -20.30 15.69
N ALA A 73 20.63 -19.82 16.87
CA ALA A 73 19.75 -18.95 17.66
C ALA A 73 19.51 -17.62 16.96
N GLU A 74 20.56 -17.01 16.39
CA GLU A 74 20.48 -15.78 15.62
C GLU A 74 19.62 -15.95 14.36
N VAL A 75 19.85 -17.00 13.57
CA VAL A 75 19.03 -17.30 12.38
C VAL A 75 17.57 -17.46 12.75
N LYS A 76 17.26 -18.15 13.86
CA LYS A 76 15.88 -18.30 14.33
C LYS A 76 15.27 -16.96 14.73
N GLN A 77 16.04 -16.10 15.40
CA GLN A 77 15.59 -14.78 15.81
C GLN A 77 15.35 -13.85 14.61
N VAL A 78 16.28 -13.80 13.65
CA VAL A 78 16.16 -13.02 12.42
C VAL A 78 15.00 -13.52 11.57
N ALA A 79 14.83 -14.84 11.43
CA ALA A 79 13.70 -15.40 10.71
C ALA A 79 12.35 -15.03 11.36
N LYS A 80 12.28 -14.98 12.69
CA LYS A 80 11.08 -14.51 13.41
C LYS A 80 10.83 -13.03 13.15
N GLN A 81 11.84 -12.18 13.35
CA GLN A 81 11.73 -10.73 13.11
C GLN A 81 11.33 -10.41 11.67
N ASN A 82 11.90 -11.11 10.69
CA ASN A 82 11.54 -10.94 9.29
C ASN A 82 10.08 -11.33 9.01
N ARG A 83 9.57 -12.42 9.62
CA ARG A 83 8.16 -12.79 9.48
C ARG A 83 7.25 -11.71 10.08
N GLU A 84 7.54 -11.26 11.29
CA GLU A 84 6.78 -10.19 11.95
C GLU A 84 6.81 -8.89 11.14
N ALA A 85 7.98 -8.50 10.61
CA ALA A 85 8.12 -7.32 9.76
C ALA A 85 7.35 -7.44 8.43
N ILE A 86 7.34 -8.62 7.81
CA ILE A 86 6.56 -8.87 6.58
C ILE A 86 5.06 -8.82 6.88
N GLU A 87 4.60 -9.41 7.99
CA GLU A 87 3.20 -9.36 8.40
C GLU A 87 2.73 -7.93 8.71
N GLU A 88 3.56 -7.15 9.42
CA GLU A 88 3.28 -5.73 9.69
C GLU A 88 3.26 -4.92 8.39
N PHE A 89 4.24 -5.12 7.51
CA PHE A 89 4.31 -4.43 6.23
C PHE A 89 3.08 -4.72 5.37
N ASN A 90 2.70 -6.00 5.24
CA ASN A 90 1.51 -6.40 4.48
C ASN A 90 0.24 -5.80 5.06
N ARG A 91 0.09 -5.77 6.39
CA ARG A 91 -1.05 -5.12 7.05
C ARG A 91 -1.12 -3.63 6.71
N ARG A 92 0.01 -2.93 6.78
CA ARG A 92 0.10 -1.50 6.44
C ARG A 92 -0.22 -1.24 4.97
N ILE A 93 0.15 -2.15 4.06
CA ILE A 93 -0.24 -2.03 2.64
C ILE A 93 -1.75 -2.13 2.50
N VAL A 94 -2.39 -3.13 3.11
CA VAL A 94 -3.85 -3.29 3.07
C VAL A 94 -4.57 -2.07 3.66
N GLU A 95 -4.15 -1.60 4.83
CA GLU A 95 -4.74 -0.40 5.46
C GLU A 95 -4.58 0.86 4.58
N ARG A 96 -3.43 1.02 3.92
CA ARG A 96 -3.19 2.13 3.00
C ARG A 96 -4.03 2.02 1.75
N ASP A 97 -4.17 0.84 1.17
CA ASP A 97 -5.00 0.61 -0.02
C ASP A 97 -6.47 0.87 0.29
N GLU A 98 -6.99 0.37 1.41
CA GLU A 98 -8.34 0.68 1.87
C GLU A 98 -8.56 2.18 2.08
N THR A 99 -7.56 2.86 2.64
CA THR A 99 -7.61 4.31 2.83
C THR A 99 -7.64 5.02 1.49
N LEU A 100 -6.76 4.66 0.55
CA LEU A 100 -6.72 5.24 -0.79
C LEU A 100 -8.04 5.06 -1.53
N GLU A 101 -8.66 3.87 -1.47
CA GLU A 101 -9.97 3.63 -2.07
C GLU A 101 -11.07 4.48 -1.43
N LYS A 102 -11.07 4.65 -0.10
CA LYS A 102 -12.00 5.58 0.58
C LYS A 102 -11.80 7.02 0.12
N TRP A 103 -10.55 7.48 -0.01
CA TRP A 103 -10.26 8.83 -0.50
C TRP A 103 -10.72 9.01 -1.95
N LYS A 104 -10.46 8.04 -2.83
CA LYS A 104 -10.93 8.09 -4.23
C LYS A 104 -12.45 8.18 -4.28
N ALA A 105 -13.16 7.31 -3.56
CA ALA A 105 -14.62 7.33 -3.52
C ALA A 105 -15.16 8.68 -3.00
N ALA A 106 -14.58 9.23 -1.94
CA ALA A 106 -14.96 10.54 -1.41
C ALA A 106 -14.69 11.68 -2.41
N TYR A 107 -13.58 11.62 -3.16
CA TYR A 107 -13.28 12.60 -4.20
C TYR A 107 -14.22 12.49 -5.41
N GLU A 108 -14.57 11.27 -5.82
CA GLU A 108 -15.55 11.05 -6.89
C GLU A 108 -16.94 11.57 -6.48
N GLU A 109 -17.39 11.25 -5.27
CA GLU A 109 -18.66 11.76 -4.73
C GLU A 109 -18.66 13.30 -4.66
N ALA A 110 -17.56 13.92 -4.17
CA ALA A 110 -17.44 15.37 -4.14
C ALA A 110 -17.48 16.00 -5.54
N ALA A 111 -16.83 15.35 -6.53
CA ALA A 111 -16.85 15.81 -7.91
C ALA A 111 -18.25 15.70 -8.53
N ASP A 112 -18.99 14.63 -8.25
CA ASP A 112 -20.35 14.44 -8.74
C ASP A 112 -21.33 15.42 -8.11
N VAL A 113 -21.21 15.68 -6.80
CA VAL A 113 -21.98 16.72 -6.12
C VAL A 113 -21.69 18.10 -6.72
N ALA A 114 -20.42 18.43 -6.99
CA ALA A 114 -20.05 19.69 -7.62
C ALA A 114 -20.68 19.82 -9.02
N ARG A 115 -20.57 18.80 -9.87
CA ARG A 115 -21.20 18.78 -11.21
C ARG A 115 -22.72 18.93 -11.14
N ALA A 116 -23.37 18.23 -10.20
CA ALA A 116 -24.82 18.34 -10.01
C ALA A 116 -25.23 19.75 -9.57
N LYS A 117 -24.46 20.37 -8.66
CA LYS A 117 -24.72 21.75 -8.22
C LYS A 117 -24.51 22.77 -9.35
N ASP A 118 -23.47 22.60 -10.17
CA ASP A 118 -23.23 23.46 -11.33
C ASP A 118 -24.35 23.32 -12.38
N ALA A 119 -24.82 22.10 -12.63
CA ALA A 119 -25.94 21.85 -13.54
C ALA A 119 -27.25 22.50 -13.03
N GLU A 120 -27.57 22.33 -11.75
CA GLU A 120 -28.74 22.98 -11.15
C GLU A 120 -28.61 24.51 -11.15
N ARG A 121 -27.41 25.04 -10.89
CA ARG A 121 -27.15 26.48 -10.97
C ARG A 121 -27.36 27.00 -12.39
N ALA A 122 -26.82 26.34 -13.41
CA ALA A 122 -27.03 26.72 -14.80
C ALA A 122 -28.52 26.71 -15.19
N LYS A 123 -29.27 25.70 -14.71
CA LYS A 123 -30.72 25.61 -14.91
C LYS A 123 -31.46 26.78 -14.24
N PHE A 124 -31.14 27.12 -13.00
CA PHE A 124 -31.74 28.26 -12.31
C PHE A 124 -31.38 29.59 -12.96
N GLU A 125 -30.14 29.76 -13.41
CA GLU A 125 -29.70 30.96 -14.13
C GLU A 125 -30.47 31.10 -15.46
N ALA A 126 -30.66 30.01 -16.21
CA ALA A 126 -31.46 30.01 -17.43
C ALA A 126 -32.94 30.33 -17.18
N GLN A 127 -33.54 29.74 -16.14
CA GLN A 127 -34.92 30.05 -15.75
C GLN A 127 -35.06 31.52 -15.31
N ALA A 128 -34.15 32.02 -14.49
CA ALA A 128 -34.15 33.42 -14.06
C ALA A 128 -34.02 34.39 -15.24
N ALA A 129 -33.17 34.07 -16.22
CA ALA A 129 -33.05 34.85 -17.45
C ALA A 129 -34.35 34.84 -18.27
N ALA A 130 -34.99 33.67 -18.43
CA ALA A 130 -36.28 33.55 -19.13
C ALA A 130 -37.39 34.33 -18.41
N TYR A 131 -37.51 34.20 -17.08
CA TYR A 131 -38.47 34.97 -16.29
C TYR A 131 -38.23 36.47 -16.41
N LYS A 132 -36.98 36.92 -16.33
CA LYS A 132 -36.63 38.34 -16.49
C LYS A 132 -37.01 38.87 -17.88
N ALA A 133 -36.78 38.08 -18.93
CA ALA A 133 -37.20 38.42 -20.29
C ALA A 133 -38.73 38.50 -20.43
N ASN A 134 -39.46 37.52 -19.86
CA ASN A 134 -40.92 37.48 -19.88
C ASN A 134 -41.53 38.66 -19.12
N VAL A 135 -41.01 39.00 -17.94
CA VAL A 135 -41.45 40.17 -17.17
C VAL A 135 -41.20 41.47 -17.94
N LYS A 136 -40.03 41.62 -18.56
CA LYS A 136 -39.72 42.79 -19.38
C LYS A 136 -40.70 42.92 -20.56
N SER A 137 -41.01 41.82 -21.24
CA SER A 137 -41.98 41.78 -22.34
C SER A 137 -43.40 42.10 -21.86
N CYS A 138 -43.83 41.53 -20.74
CA CYS A 138 -45.13 41.80 -20.12
C CYS A 138 -45.27 43.28 -19.75
N ASN A 139 -44.25 43.86 -19.12
CA ASN A 139 -44.24 45.29 -18.77
C ASN A 139 -44.33 46.18 -20.01
N ALA A 140 -43.56 45.88 -21.06
CA ALA A 140 -43.62 46.64 -22.32
C ALA A 140 -45.02 46.56 -22.97
N LYS A 141 -45.58 45.36 -23.06
CA LYS A 141 -46.94 45.14 -23.59
C LYS A 141 -48.02 45.82 -22.75
N ASN A 142 -47.89 45.81 -21.42
CA ASN A 142 -48.81 46.50 -20.53
C ASN A 142 -48.78 48.02 -20.75
N VAL A 143 -47.58 48.60 -20.93
CA VAL A 143 -47.45 50.02 -21.28
C VAL A 143 -48.16 50.34 -22.59
N GLU A 144 -48.02 49.51 -23.62
CA GLU A 144 -48.72 49.70 -24.89
C GLU A 144 -50.24 49.50 -24.76
N LEU A 145 -50.70 48.49 -24.01
CA LEU A 145 -52.14 48.30 -23.74
C LEU A 145 -52.77 49.49 -23.02
N VAL A 146 -52.07 50.10 -22.05
CA VAL A 146 -52.53 51.31 -21.37
C VAL A 146 -52.63 52.48 -22.35
N LYS A 147 -51.68 52.63 -23.29
CA LYS A 147 -51.76 53.67 -24.34
C LYS A 147 -52.94 53.44 -25.27
N VAL A 148 -53.12 52.22 -25.76
CA VAL A 148 -54.25 51.83 -26.63
C VAL A 148 -55.58 52.09 -25.92
N GLY A 149 -55.68 51.73 -24.63
CA GLY A 149 -56.87 52.01 -23.81
C GLY A 149 -57.16 53.50 -23.62
N ARG A 150 -56.12 54.33 -23.42
CA ARG A 150 -56.27 55.80 -23.34
C ARG A 150 -56.73 56.41 -24.67
N ASP A 151 -56.12 56.00 -25.78
CA ASP A 151 -56.50 56.44 -27.13
C ASP A 151 -57.96 56.05 -27.45
N LEU A 152 -58.40 54.84 -27.05
CA LEU A 152 -59.80 54.43 -27.19
C LEU A 152 -60.76 55.29 -26.36
N LEU A 153 -60.40 55.63 -25.10
CA LEU A 153 -61.21 56.51 -24.25
C LEU A 153 -61.30 57.92 -24.83
N GLU A 154 -60.19 58.48 -25.30
CA GLU A 154 -60.15 59.82 -25.92
C GLU A 154 -61.04 59.87 -27.17
N ARG A 155 -61.00 58.84 -28.02
CA ARG A 155 -61.90 58.75 -29.19
C ARG A 155 -63.36 58.57 -28.81
N TYR A 156 -63.66 57.83 -27.76
CA TYR A 156 -65.02 57.67 -27.26
C TYR A 156 -65.58 58.99 -26.72
N GLU A 157 -64.78 59.74 -25.94
CA GLU A 157 -65.14 61.08 -25.47
C GLU A 157 -65.35 62.04 -26.64
N ALA A 158 -64.42 62.10 -27.59
CA ALA A 158 -64.53 62.93 -28.79
C ALA A 158 -65.76 62.58 -29.65
N ALA A 159 -66.06 61.28 -29.82
CA ALA A 159 -67.27 60.82 -30.50
C ALA A 159 -68.53 61.26 -29.77
N ASN A 160 -68.57 61.16 -28.43
CA ASN A 160 -69.71 61.63 -27.64
C ASN A 160 -69.94 63.14 -27.79
N PHE A 161 -68.89 63.95 -27.89
CA PHE A 161 -69.01 65.40 -28.16
C PHE A 161 -69.40 65.73 -29.61
N ALA A 162 -68.87 64.99 -30.60
CA ALA A 162 -69.18 65.17 -32.01
C ALA A 162 -70.59 64.70 -32.36
N ASP A 163 -71.03 63.57 -31.80
CA ASP A 163 -72.36 62.99 -32.01
C ASP A 163 -73.45 63.80 -31.27
N LEU A 164 -73.14 64.47 -30.15
CA LEU A 164 -74.07 65.44 -29.52
C LEU A 164 -74.34 66.66 -30.42
N ALA A 165 -73.40 66.99 -31.33
CA ALA A 165 -73.53 68.11 -32.27
C ALA A 165 -74.18 67.70 -33.62
N LEU A 166 -74.23 66.41 -33.95
CA LEU A 166 -74.57 65.89 -35.28
C LEU A 166 -75.67 64.81 -35.25
N ALA A 167 -76.62 64.90 -34.32
CA ALA A 167 -77.66 63.92 -33.98
C ALA A 167 -78.61 63.44 -35.12
N SER A 168 -78.30 63.66 -36.39
CA SER A 168 -79.10 63.24 -37.54
C SER A 168 -78.24 62.97 -38.77
N GLU A 169 -77.68 61.76 -38.90
CA GLU A 169 -77.35 61.21 -40.22
C GLU A 169 -78.42 60.18 -40.66
N PRO A 170 -79.15 60.44 -41.77
CA PRO A 170 -80.07 59.47 -42.35
C PRO A 170 -79.35 58.51 -43.32
N LEU A 171 -79.52 57.20 -43.06
CA LEU A 171 -79.59 56.09 -44.04
C LEU A 171 -78.38 55.66 -44.90
N THR A 172 -77.21 56.31 -44.91
CA THR A 172 -76.10 55.94 -45.83
C THR A 172 -75.19 54.79 -45.33
N GLY A 173 -75.23 54.41 -44.05
CA GLY A 173 -74.47 53.27 -43.51
C GLY A 173 -72.95 53.43 -43.45
N VAL A 174 -72.38 54.50 -44.00
CA VAL A 174 -70.92 54.77 -44.03
C VAL A 174 -70.33 54.86 -42.62
N ARG A 175 -70.99 55.61 -41.73
CA ARG A 175 -70.61 55.73 -40.30
C ARG A 175 -70.52 54.39 -39.59
N ARG A 176 -71.41 53.45 -39.92
CA ARG A 176 -71.41 52.10 -39.34
C ARG A 176 -70.14 51.33 -39.72
N ILE A 177 -69.70 51.47 -40.98
CA ILE A 177 -68.47 50.83 -41.46
C ILE A 177 -67.24 51.47 -40.80
N GLU A 178 -67.21 52.80 -40.64
CA GLU A 178 -66.14 53.49 -39.93
C GLU A 178 -66.00 53.02 -38.48
N ILE A 179 -67.11 52.89 -37.75
CA ILE A 179 -67.12 52.39 -36.37
C ILE A 179 -66.68 50.91 -36.32
N GLN A 180 -67.11 50.08 -37.27
CA GLN A 180 -66.69 48.68 -37.36
C GLN A 180 -65.19 48.55 -37.63
N ASN A 181 -64.65 49.34 -38.55
CA ASN A 181 -63.21 49.38 -38.85
C ASN A 181 -62.43 49.86 -37.63
N LEU A 182 -62.93 50.88 -36.92
CA LEU A 182 -62.30 51.39 -35.71
C LEU A 182 -62.26 50.33 -34.60
N LEU A 183 -63.39 49.64 -34.36
CA LEU A 183 -63.47 48.55 -33.39
C LEU A 183 -62.53 47.40 -33.76
N GLN A 184 -62.45 47.07 -35.05
CA GLN A 184 -61.53 46.05 -35.54
C GLN A 184 -60.07 46.45 -35.33
N ASP A 185 -59.67 47.67 -35.68
CA ASP A 185 -58.31 48.20 -35.47
C ASP A 185 -57.91 48.16 -33.98
N TYR A 186 -58.80 48.55 -33.07
CA TYR A 186 -58.51 48.48 -31.63
C TYR A 186 -58.46 47.05 -31.12
N ASN A 187 -59.33 46.18 -31.61
CA ASN A 187 -59.29 44.76 -31.27
C ASN A 187 -57.96 44.13 -31.71
N ASP A 188 -57.50 44.43 -32.92
CA ASP A 188 -56.22 43.96 -33.44
C ASP A 188 -55.04 44.48 -32.60
N LYS A 189 -55.02 45.78 -32.25
CA LYS A 189 -54.02 46.35 -31.33
C LYS A 189 -53.99 45.67 -29.96
N ILE A 190 -55.16 45.35 -29.39
CA ILE A 190 -55.25 44.64 -28.10
C ILE A 190 -54.71 43.21 -28.24
N LEU A 191 -55.05 42.52 -29.33
CA LEU A 191 -54.58 41.16 -29.60
C LEU A 191 -53.06 41.09 -29.83
N ASP A 192 -52.48 42.07 -30.52
CA ASP A 192 -51.02 42.16 -30.75
C ASP A 192 -50.22 42.30 -29.44
N HIS A 193 -50.78 43.03 -28.47
CA HIS A 193 -50.16 43.22 -27.16
C HIS A 193 -50.57 42.18 -26.11
N LYS A 194 -51.41 41.20 -26.47
CA LYS A 194 -51.73 40.10 -25.57
C LYS A 194 -50.46 39.31 -25.23
N VAL A 195 -50.24 39.05 -23.95
CA VAL A 195 -49.15 38.16 -23.50
C VAL A 195 -49.55 36.72 -23.85
N LYS A 196 -48.65 36.01 -24.53
CA LYS A 196 -48.79 34.57 -24.80
C LYS A 196 -48.06 33.81 -23.69
N PRO A 197 -48.66 32.72 -23.16
CA PRO A 197 -48.04 31.92 -22.10
C PRO A 197 -46.76 31.22 -22.58
#